data_AF-A0AAV4ADD7-F1
#
_entry.id   AF-A0AAV4ADD7-F1
#
_cell.length_a   1.000
_cell.length_b   1.000
_cell.length_c   1.000
_cell.angle_alpha   90.00
_cell.angle_beta   90.00
_cell.angle_gamma   90.00
#
_symmetry.space_group_name_H-M   'P 1'
#
loop_
_entity.id
_entity.type
_entity.pdbx_description
1 polymer ?
#
loop_
_entity_poly.entity_id
_entity_poly.type
_entity_poly.pdbx_seq_one_letter_code
_entity_poly.pdbx_strand_id
1 'polypeptide(L)'
;MVTSNELLIKQRSVIEFLATEGYSAANIHARMKTVYGEMCISDCAVRKWLRIFKGEDPRETILRDRKRSGMPLSASDMAHREKVDCMIRGNGRVKQKEIADEVSILKERVHHIVTTVLGYRKVSAR
;
A
#
# COMPACT_ATOMS: atom_id res chain seq x y z
N MET A 1 17.83 8.90 -19.09
CA MET A 1 16.52 8.25 -19.27
C MET A 1 15.59 8.79 -18.20
N VAL A 2 14.62 9.63 -18.55
CA VAL A 2 13.67 10.18 -17.57
C VAL A 2 12.76 9.03 -17.13
N THR A 3 12.80 8.68 -15.85
CA THR A 3 11.97 7.59 -15.34
C THR A 3 10.50 8.02 -15.39
N SER A 4 9.60 7.13 -15.82
CA SER A 4 8.17 7.44 -16.00
C SER A 4 7.50 8.05 -14.76
N ASN A 5 8.07 7.82 -13.58
CA ASN A 5 7.63 8.42 -12.32
C ASN A 5 7.87 9.94 -12.21
N GLU A 6 8.97 10.47 -12.78
CA GLU A 6 9.24 11.91 -12.73
C GLU A 6 8.27 12.72 -13.59
N LEU A 7 7.90 12.18 -14.75
CA LEU A 7 6.95 12.82 -15.65
C LEU A 7 5.55 12.92 -15.02
N LEU A 8 5.13 11.87 -14.29
CA LEU A 8 3.86 11.87 -13.56
C LEU A 8 3.82 12.94 -12.46
N ILE A 9 4.92 13.13 -11.74
CA ILE A 9 5.03 14.16 -10.70
C ILE A 9 4.89 15.56 -11.32
N LYS A 10 5.58 15.82 -12.44
CA LYS A 10 5.47 17.09 -13.17
C LYS A 10 4.03 17.35 -13.63
N GLN A 11 3.39 16.34 -14.21
CA GLN A 11 2.01 16.45 -14.67
C GLN A 11 1.01 16.67 -13.52
N ARG A 12 1.19 16.03 -12.36
CA ARG A 12 0.38 16.28 -11.15
C ARG A 12 0.53 17.70 -10.63
N SER A 13 1.74 18.26 -10.69
CA SER A 13 2.01 19.65 -10.31
C SER A 13 1.26 20.64 -11.22
N VAL A 14 1.16 20.34 -12.52
CA VAL A 14 0.36 21.14 -13.46
C VAL A 14 -1.13 21.04 -13.15
N ILE A 15 -1.63 19.84 -12.79
CA ILE A 15 -3.03 19.68 -12.38
C ILE A 15 -3.34 20.49 -11.13
N GLU A 16 -2.45 20.49 -10.14
CA GLU A 16 -2.57 21.29 -8.91
C GLU A 16 -2.66 22.78 -9.25
N PHE A 17 -1.72 23.28 -10.05
CA PHE A 17 -1.70 24.68 -10.48
C PHE A 17 -3.02 25.07 -11.19
N LEU A 18 -3.45 24.30 -12.19
CA LEU A 18 -4.68 24.58 -12.93
C LEU A 18 -5.95 24.38 -12.07
N ALA A 19 -5.89 23.54 -11.03
CA ALA A 19 -6.98 23.38 -10.07
C ALA A 19 -7.16 24.65 -9.23
N THR A 20 -6.07 25.30 -8.82
CA THR A 20 -6.11 26.58 -8.08
C THR A 20 -6.62 27.73 -8.95
N GLU A 21 -6.34 27.70 -10.26
CA GLU A 21 -6.90 28.65 -11.23
C GLU A 21 -8.40 28.41 -11.52
N GLY A 22 -8.99 27.31 -11.03
CA GLY A 22 -10.42 27.02 -11.16
C GLY A 22 -10.83 26.33 -12.46
N TYR A 23 -9.89 25.77 -13.23
CA TYR A 23 -10.22 25.06 -14.45
C TYR A 23 -11.01 23.75 -14.19
N SER A 24 -11.88 23.40 -15.14
CA SER A 24 -12.58 22.11 -15.13
C SER A 24 -11.63 20.97 -15.52
N ALA A 25 -11.91 19.75 -15.06
CA ALA A 25 -11.08 18.58 -15.39
C ALA A 25 -10.93 18.35 -16.90
N ALA A 26 -12.00 18.58 -17.67
CA ALA A 26 -12.00 18.43 -19.12
C ALA A 26 -11.05 19.42 -19.79
N ASN A 27 -11.05 20.68 -19.33
CA ASN A 27 -10.15 21.72 -19.86
C ASN A 27 -8.69 21.43 -19.49
N ILE A 28 -8.45 20.96 -18.27
CA ILE A 28 -7.12 20.54 -17.81
C ILE A 28 -6.58 19.41 -18.68
N HIS A 29 -7.37 18.35 -18.89
CA HIS A 29 -6.94 17.20 -19.69
C HIS A 29 -6.71 17.57 -21.15
N ALA A 30 -7.57 18.40 -21.76
CA ALA A 30 -7.37 18.89 -23.12
C ALA A 30 -6.03 19.63 -23.27
N ARG A 31 -5.75 20.58 -22.36
CA ARG A 31 -4.51 21.36 -22.35
C ARG A 31 -3.28 20.49 -22.12
N MET A 32 -3.36 19.54 -21.18
CA MET A 32 -2.28 18.60 -20.92
C MET A 32 -2.03 17.67 -22.11
N LYS A 33 -3.07 17.21 -22.81
CA LYS A 33 -2.95 16.36 -23.99
C LYS A 33 -2.25 17.08 -25.15
N THR A 34 -2.48 18.39 -25.32
CA THR A 34 -1.76 19.19 -26.32
C THR A 34 -0.26 19.29 -26.02
N VAL A 35 0.13 19.38 -24.74
CA VAL A 35 1.54 19.57 -24.34
C VAL A 35 2.29 18.25 -24.23
N TYR A 36 1.69 17.24 -23.58
CA TYR A 36 2.34 15.96 -23.27
C TYR A 36 2.04 14.86 -24.31
N GLY A 37 1.09 15.07 -25.22
CA GLY A 37 0.74 14.12 -26.27
C GLY A 37 0.31 12.77 -25.69
N GLU A 38 0.93 11.69 -26.20
CA GLU A 38 0.68 10.31 -25.78
C GLU A 38 1.14 10.02 -24.34
N MET A 39 2.06 10.83 -23.80
CA MET A 39 2.57 10.67 -22.45
C MET A 39 1.67 11.34 -21.39
N CYS A 40 0.55 11.92 -21.80
CA CYS A 40 -0.41 12.57 -20.91
C CYS A 40 -1.11 11.56 -19.99
N ILE A 41 -1.28 11.93 -18.73
CA ILE A 41 -2.11 11.21 -17.78
C ILE A 41 -3.56 11.16 -18.29
N SER A 42 -4.24 10.03 -18.05
CA SER A 42 -5.63 9.83 -18.49
C SER A 42 -6.63 10.78 -17.83
N ASP A 43 -7.73 11.09 -18.52
CA ASP A 43 -8.82 11.94 -18.00
C ASP A 43 -9.33 11.48 -16.62
N CYS A 44 -9.45 10.16 -16.41
CA CYS A 44 -9.85 9.59 -15.13
C CYS A 44 -8.88 9.94 -14.00
N ALA A 45 -7.57 9.85 -14.28
CA ALA A 45 -6.54 10.22 -13.32
C ALA A 45 -6.49 11.75 -13.08
N VAL A 46 -6.69 12.58 -14.11
CA VAL A 46 -6.84 14.04 -13.95
C VAL A 46 -8.00 14.38 -13.00
N ARG A 47 -9.18 13.77 -13.21
CA ARG A 47 -10.33 13.97 -12.31
C ARG A 47 -10.05 13.52 -10.89
N LYS A 48 -9.36 12.39 -10.70
CA LYS A 48 -8.97 11.89 -9.38
C LYS A 48 -8.08 12.90 -8.66
N TRP A 49 -7.03 13.38 -9.32
CA TRP A 49 -6.12 14.38 -8.76
C TRP A 49 -6.83 15.70 -8.47
N LEU A 50 -7.70 16.17 -9.37
CA LEU A 50 -8.50 17.37 -9.15
C LEU A 50 -9.38 17.29 -7.90
N ARG A 51 -9.98 16.11 -7.61
CA ARG A 51 -10.77 15.92 -6.38
C ARG A 51 -9.89 15.93 -5.13
N ILE A 52 -8.71 15.32 -5.20
CA ILE A 52 -7.75 15.31 -4.08
C ILE A 52 -7.31 16.74 -3.76
N PHE A 53 -6.88 17.51 -4.77
CA PHE A 53 -6.45 18.90 -4.60
C PHE A 53 -7.57 19.84 -4.12
N LYS A 54 -8.83 19.56 -4.45
CA LYS A 54 -9.98 20.37 -4.00
C LYS A 54 -10.50 19.97 -2.61
N GLY A 55 -10.22 18.74 -2.16
CA GLY A 55 -10.81 18.15 -0.95
C GLY A 55 -9.89 18.10 0.27
N GLU A 56 -8.57 18.21 0.09
CA GLU A 56 -7.59 18.13 1.19
C GLU A 56 -7.04 19.52 1.56
N ASP A 57 -6.69 19.69 2.85
CA ASP A 57 -5.93 20.86 3.32
C ASP A 57 -4.65 21.00 2.46
N PRO A 58 -4.40 22.17 1.85
CA PRO A 58 -3.34 22.40 0.86
C PRO A 58 -1.90 22.26 1.41
N ARG A 59 -1.73 21.74 2.63
CA ARG A 59 -0.43 21.62 3.33
C ARG A 59 0.26 20.27 3.18
N GLU A 60 -0.42 19.22 2.72
CA GLU A 60 0.22 17.90 2.55
C GLU A 60 -0.15 17.18 1.25
N THR A 61 -0.30 17.90 0.12
CA THR A 61 -0.56 17.21 -1.14
C THR A 61 0.73 16.61 -1.70
N ILE A 62 1.01 15.37 -1.29
CA ILE A 62 2.19 14.64 -1.72
C ILE A 62 2.06 14.34 -3.22
N LEU A 63 2.76 15.11 -4.06
CA LEU A 63 2.85 14.90 -5.51
C LEU A 63 3.29 13.47 -5.87
N ARG A 64 4.01 12.81 -4.96
CA ARG A 64 4.41 11.41 -5.03
C ARG A 64 3.36 10.53 -4.36
N ASP A 65 3.11 9.36 -4.95
CA ASP A 65 2.32 8.35 -4.27
C ASP A 65 3.01 7.99 -2.94
N ARG A 66 2.25 8.04 -1.83
CA ARG A 66 2.72 7.47 -0.56
C ARG A 66 3.16 6.03 -0.84
N LYS A 67 4.22 5.57 -0.16
CA LYS A 67 4.59 4.16 -0.20
C LYS A 67 3.33 3.36 0.07
N ARG A 68 2.93 2.50 -0.88
CA ARG A 68 1.76 1.65 -0.69
C ARG A 68 1.97 0.92 0.62
N SER A 69 1.07 1.10 1.57
CA SER A 69 0.93 0.13 2.63
C SER A 69 0.56 -1.16 1.90
N GLY A 70 1.52 -2.07 1.75
CA GLY A 70 1.19 -3.44 1.35
C GLY A 70 0.11 -3.97 2.30
N MET A 71 -0.56 -5.06 1.92
CA MET A 71 -1.51 -5.70 2.83
C MET A 71 -0.80 -5.90 4.18
N PRO A 72 -1.28 -5.26 5.28
CA PRO A 72 -0.60 -5.38 6.54
C PRO A 72 -0.62 -6.84 6.94
N LEU A 73 0.56 -7.48 6.98
CA LEU A 73 0.75 -8.77 7.63
C LEU A 73 0.60 -8.67 9.15
N SER A 74 0.58 -7.45 9.65
CA SER A 74 0.63 -7.04 11.05
C SER A 74 -0.73 -6.76 11.70
N ALA A 75 -1.83 -7.28 11.16
CA ALA A 75 -3.13 -7.29 11.85
C ALA A 75 -3.27 -8.55 12.73
N SER A 76 -2.24 -8.86 13.51
CA SER A 76 -2.29 -9.98 14.46
C SER A 76 -2.11 -9.40 15.85
N ASP A 77 -3.26 -9.30 16.52
CA ASP A 77 -3.44 -8.97 17.92
C ASP A 77 -2.35 -9.64 18.76
N MET A 78 -1.82 -8.90 19.72
CA MET A 78 -0.82 -9.38 20.67
C MET A 78 -1.24 -10.75 21.27
N ALA A 79 -2.54 -10.92 21.51
CA ALA A 79 -3.18 -12.17 21.93
C ALA A 79 -2.88 -13.38 21.03
N HIS A 80 -2.91 -13.21 19.70
CA HIS A 80 -2.62 -14.30 18.78
C HIS A 80 -1.14 -14.70 18.81
N ARG A 81 -0.24 -13.73 18.99
CA ARG A 81 1.20 -13.98 19.10
C ARG A 81 1.50 -14.78 20.37
N GLU A 82 0.93 -14.36 21.49
CA GLU A 82 1.08 -15.04 22.78
C GLU A 82 0.49 -16.45 22.74
N LYS A 83 -0.69 -16.63 22.13
CA LYS A 83 -1.30 -17.96 21.96
C LYS A 83 -0.41 -18.89 21.13
N VAL A 84 0.13 -18.40 20.01
CA VAL A 84 1.08 -19.17 19.18
C VAL A 84 2.36 -19.52 19.95
N ASP A 85 2.94 -18.57 20.69
CA ASP A 85 4.15 -18.82 21.48
C ASP A 85 3.91 -19.84 22.61
N CYS A 86 2.78 -19.73 23.31
CA CYS A 86 2.38 -20.69 24.35
C CYS A 86 2.21 -22.11 23.78
N MET A 87 1.57 -22.26 22.62
CA MET A 87 1.41 -23.56 21.95
C MET A 87 2.75 -24.18 21.55
N ILE A 88 3.69 -23.38 21.03
CA ILE A 88 5.02 -23.86 20.63
C ILE A 88 5.87 -24.25 21.84
N ARG A 89 5.82 -23.46 22.93
CA ARG A 89 6.53 -23.78 24.17
C ARG A 89 5.94 -25.00 24.88
N GLY A 90 4.62 -25.19 24.81
CA GLY A 90 3.94 -26.36 25.37
C GLY A 90 4.21 -27.65 24.59
N ASN A 91 4.38 -27.57 23.28
CA ASN A 91 4.72 -28.71 22.44
C ASN A 91 5.59 -28.29 21.23
N GLY A 92 6.89 -28.61 21.30
CA GLY A 92 7.85 -28.23 20.26
C GLY A 92 7.66 -28.93 18.90
N ARG A 93 6.72 -29.88 18.77
CA ARG A 93 6.44 -30.64 17.54
C ARG A 93 5.10 -30.29 16.87
N VAL A 94 4.42 -29.23 17.29
CA VAL A 94 3.10 -28.83 16.74
C VAL A 94 3.22 -28.41 15.27
N LYS A 95 2.24 -28.83 14.45
CA LYS A 95 2.18 -28.43 13.04
C LYS A 95 1.57 -27.04 12.89
N GLN A 96 2.06 -26.25 11.92
CA GLN A 96 1.47 -24.93 11.61
C GLN A 96 -0.03 -24.98 11.29
N LYS A 97 -0.53 -26.11 10.77
CA LYS A 97 -1.96 -26.31 10.50
C LYS A 97 -2.77 -26.43 11.79
N GLU A 98 -2.28 -27.17 12.77
CA GLU A 98 -2.93 -27.33 14.08
C GLU A 98 -3.02 -25.98 14.81
N ILE A 99 -1.96 -25.16 14.73
CA ILE A 99 -1.95 -23.79 15.27
C ILE A 99 -2.93 -22.90 14.49
N ALA A 100 -2.99 -23.02 13.17
CA ALA A 100 -3.92 -22.26 12.33
C ALA A 100 -5.39 -22.56 12.69
N ASP A 101 -5.72 -23.83 12.88
CA ASP A 101 -7.06 -24.28 13.25
C ASP A 101 -7.44 -23.76 14.66
N GLU A 102 -6.52 -23.83 15.62
CA GLU A 102 -6.73 -23.40 17.02
C GLU A 102 -6.78 -21.87 17.22
N VAL A 103 -6.00 -21.13 16.44
CA VAL A 103 -5.95 -19.66 16.50
C VAL A 103 -6.95 -19.04 15.50
N SER A 104 -7.62 -19.85 14.66
CA SER A 104 -8.52 -19.42 13.58
C SER A 104 -7.88 -18.41 12.63
N ILE A 105 -6.61 -18.65 12.28
CA ILE A 105 -5.79 -17.80 11.43
C ILE A 105 -5.29 -18.60 10.21
N LEU A 106 -5.13 -17.93 9.07
CA LEU A 106 -4.54 -18.55 7.88
C LEU A 106 -3.13 -19.10 8.16
N LYS A 107 -2.83 -20.30 7.65
CA LYS A 107 -1.53 -20.97 7.80
C LYS A 107 -0.33 -20.06 7.44
N GLU A 108 -0.46 -19.25 6.39
CA GLU A 108 0.59 -18.32 5.96
C GLU A 108 0.91 -17.25 7.02
N ARG A 109 -0.12 -16.79 7.74
CA ARG A 109 0.05 -15.85 8.85
C ARG A 109 0.73 -16.49 10.03
N VAL A 110 0.35 -17.73 10.37
CA VAL A 110 1.04 -18.51 11.41
C VAL A 110 2.52 -18.68 11.04
N HIS A 111 2.83 -19.01 9.78
CA HIS A 111 4.21 -19.11 9.31
C HIS A 111 5.00 -17.82 9.50
N HIS A 112 4.40 -16.67 9.16
CA HIS A 112 5.01 -15.36 9.36
C HIS A 112 5.23 -15.04 10.85
N ILE A 113 4.25 -15.31 11.71
CA ILE A 113 4.36 -15.10 13.17
C ILE A 113 5.52 -15.95 13.73
N VAL A 114 5.59 -17.22 13.38
CA VAL A 114 6.63 -18.14 13.89
C VAL A 114 8.03 -17.73 13.42
N THR A 115 8.19 -17.43 12.13
CA THR A 115 9.52 -17.17 11.54
C THR A 115 9.99 -15.73 11.69
N THR A 116 9.11 -14.75 11.46
CA THR A 116 9.46 -13.33 11.37
C THR A 116 9.23 -12.59 12.68
N VAL A 117 8.21 -12.96 13.47
CA VAL A 117 7.87 -12.27 14.72
C VAL A 117 8.52 -12.93 15.93
N LEU A 118 8.38 -14.26 16.08
CA LEU A 118 8.92 -15.02 17.20
C LEU A 118 10.37 -15.50 16.95
N GLY A 119 10.83 -15.47 15.70
CA GLY A 119 12.21 -15.84 15.34
C GLY A 119 12.51 -17.34 15.45
N TYR A 120 11.50 -18.19 15.58
CA TYR A 120 11.70 -19.63 15.62
C TYR A 120 12.15 -20.14 14.24
N ARG A 121 13.34 -20.74 14.19
CA ARG A 121 13.81 -21.49 13.04
C ARG A 121 13.39 -22.95 13.21
N LYS A 122 12.68 -23.52 12.23
CA LYS A 122 12.38 -24.96 12.22
C LYS A 122 13.70 -25.74 12.14
N VAL A 123 14.19 -26.28 13.25
CA VAL A 123 15.34 -27.21 13.29
C VAL A 123 14.83 -28.63 13.51
N SER A 124 14.05 -29.16 12.56
CA SER A 124 13.80 -30.60 12.50
C SER A 124 13.24 -31.00 11.14
N ALA A 125 13.91 -31.96 10.52
CA ALA A 125 13.44 -32.68 9.34
C ALA A 125 12.29 -33.62 9.72
N ARG A 126 11.18 -33.49 9.00
CA ARG A 126 10.28 -34.52 8.48
C ARG A 126 9.26 -33.81 7.59
#